data_AF-A0A3C1VA26-F1
#
_entry.id   AF-A0A3C1VA26-F1
#
_cell.length_a   1.000
_cell.length_b   1.000
_cell.length_c   1.000
_cell.angle_alpha   90.00
_cell.angle_beta   90.00
_cell.angle_gamma   90.00
#
_symmetry.space_group_name_H-M   'P 1'
#
loop_
_entity.id
_entity.type
_entity.pdbx_description
1 polymer ?
#
loop_
_entity_poly.entity_id
_entity_poly.type
_entity_poly.pdbx_seq_one_letter_code
_entity_poly.pdbx_strand_id
1 'polypeptide(L)'
;MIKAALFTLGLAALLALPATMTAQDNAVTLAVNQAVLNQANTIVLQGKLSDAKAMAQRGDGVGAAKQYQESLALAQQIGSGIDAETAQAVAGVVSTRLALARQAQSRGDLIEADTQINQVLKADPKNNAAIAFKKQNDQMLVAMKPHMPDAETIEKIPQAVAQKTAASILMQDGKLFYEMGKLDEAEAKLAQALKLDPDNSGASYYFNLIKQARLSRDSAQHMLSTQTRMEQVEKQWVLPTSTAVLPVPNPYATNNLVHTGPGRQAIVDKLNRIHLDNVAYDGVPLSEVLRQLSEKVRLSDPERKGINFVINPNQAQDGVPVAAPTAGFGGQGFGGQGFPGAPGANAVDPATGLPSAAGATPGGAPAGGEPIDPKAFMVTFALTDVRLADVLDTITMVAQNPTTGDNRTIKYTIQDFAIVFQVKGAESPQMFERDFKVDPNTFYSGLESVSATTFGSSSSSGGGGSSGGGGSSGGGGSSGG
;
A
#
# COMPACT_ATOMS: atom_id res chain seq x y z
N MET A 1 -28.74 -71.43 13.60
CA MET A 1 -29.52 -72.60 13.17
C MET A 1 -29.76 -73.48 14.40
N ILE A 2 -31.04 -73.80 14.64
CA ILE A 2 -31.56 -74.97 15.41
C ILE A 2 -31.54 -74.80 16.95
N LYS A 3 -32.64 -74.92 17.72
CA LYS A 3 -34.06 -75.16 17.43
C LYS A 3 -34.87 -74.75 18.68
N ALA A 4 -36.05 -74.19 18.44
CA ALA A 4 -37.13 -74.01 19.40
C ALA A 4 -37.81 -75.35 19.69
N ALA A 5 -38.40 -75.49 20.88
CA ALA A 5 -39.42 -76.49 21.19
C ALA A 5 -40.60 -75.79 21.87
N LEU A 6 -41.66 -75.59 21.08
CA LEU A 6 -43.01 -75.25 21.49
C LEU A 6 -43.67 -76.49 22.11
N PHE A 7 -44.37 -76.32 23.23
CA PHE A 7 -45.47 -77.20 23.62
C PHE A 7 -46.68 -76.33 23.96
N THR A 8 -47.73 -76.49 23.16
CA THR A 8 -49.05 -75.89 23.31
C THR A 8 -50.04 -76.97 23.75
N LEU A 9 -50.79 -76.71 24.81
CA LEU A 9 -52.07 -77.31 25.23
C LEU A 9 -52.48 -76.46 26.45
N GLY A 10 -53.62 -75.78 26.58
CA GLY A 10 -54.87 -75.75 25.85
C GLY A 10 -55.97 -75.42 26.88
N LEU A 11 -56.79 -74.41 26.58
CA LEU A 11 -58.21 -74.28 26.95
C LEU A 11 -58.65 -73.49 28.22
N ALA A 12 -59.46 -72.45 27.92
CA ALA A 12 -60.65 -71.90 28.61
C ALA A 12 -60.54 -70.93 29.82
N ALA A 13 -60.69 -69.64 29.49
CA ALA A 13 -61.61 -68.63 30.01
C ALA A 13 -62.29 -68.80 31.39
N LEU A 14 -62.15 -67.78 32.26
CA LEU A 14 -63.27 -66.95 32.76
C LEU A 14 -62.77 -65.66 33.46
N LEU A 15 -63.40 -64.52 33.16
CA LEU A 15 -63.20 -63.23 33.82
C LEU A 15 -63.56 -63.29 35.32
N ALA A 16 -62.69 -62.74 36.18
CA ALA A 16 -63.07 -62.00 37.39
C ALA A 16 -61.86 -61.24 37.99
N LEU A 17 -61.73 -59.96 37.69
CA LEU A 17 -61.25 -58.95 38.66
C LEU A 17 -62.53 -58.39 39.31
N PRO A 18 -62.60 -58.19 40.65
CA PRO A 18 -61.69 -57.27 41.30
C PRO A 18 -61.35 -57.60 42.78
N ALA A 19 -60.11 -57.28 43.17
CA ALA A 19 -59.73 -56.67 44.45
C ALA A 19 -58.22 -56.84 44.61
N THR A 20 -57.46 -55.82 44.24
CA THR A 20 -56.10 -55.65 44.74
C THR A 20 -56.21 -55.37 46.24
N MET A 21 -56.24 -56.42 47.04
CA MET A 21 -55.84 -56.31 48.44
C MET A 21 -54.33 -56.07 48.42
N THR A 22 -53.91 -54.92 48.96
CA THR A 22 -52.50 -54.66 49.26
C THR A 22 -52.00 -55.81 50.13
N ALA A 23 -51.13 -56.65 49.58
CA ALA A 23 -50.40 -57.64 50.35
C ALA A 23 -49.64 -56.87 51.43
N GLN A 24 -50.04 -57.09 52.67
CA GLN A 24 -49.34 -56.61 53.83
C GLN A 24 -48.07 -57.46 53.91
N ASP A 25 -46.97 -56.97 53.31
CA ASP A 25 -45.65 -57.60 53.47
C ASP A 25 -45.39 -57.73 54.97
N ASN A 26 -45.33 -58.97 55.45
CA ASN A 26 -45.14 -59.26 56.86
C ASN A 26 -43.90 -58.50 57.35
N ALA A 27 -44.06 -57.66 58.39
CA ALA A 27 -42.97 -56.87 58.97
C ALA A 27 -41.74 -57.72 59.33
N VAL A 28 -41.94 -59.01 59.60
CA VAL A 28 -40.89 -60.02 59.83
C VAL A 28 -40.05 -60.29 58.57
N THR A 29 -40.66 -60.42 57.39
CA THR A 29 -39.94 -60.65 56.11
C THR A 29 -39.15 -59.42 55.70
N LEU A 30 -39.69 -58.21 55.90
CA LEU A 30 -38.98 -56.95 55.66
C LEU A 30 -37.78 -56.79 56.62
N ALA A 31 -37.96 -57.14 57.90
CA ALA A 31 -36.88 -57.11 58.89
C ALA A 31 -35.78 -58.14 58.60
N VAL A 32 -36.12 -59.34 58.12
CA VAL A 32 -35.13 -60.35 57.71
C VAL A 32 -34.35 -59.90 56.48
N ASN A 33 -35.03 -59.36 55.46
CA ASN A 33 -34.36 -58.81 54.28
C ASN A 33 -33.45 -57.62 54.64
N GLN A 34 -33.89 -56.75 55.54
CA GLN A 34 -33.09 -55.62 56.02
C GLN A 34 -31.90 -56.09 56.86
N ALA A 35 -32.03 -57.15 57.66
CA ALA A 35 -30.92 -57.73 58.41
C ALA A 35 -29.86 -58.35 57.48
N VAL A 36 -30.27 -59.06 56.42
CA VAL A 36 -29.34 -59.61 55.42
C VAL A 36 -28.65 -58.50 54.63
N LEU A 37 -29.36 -57.43 54.27
CA LEU A 37 -28.76 -56.26 53.62
C LEU A 37 -27.78 -55.54 54.54
N ASN A 38 -28.10 -55.39 55.82
CA ASN A 38 -27.19 -54.82 56.81
C ASN A 38 -25.94 -55.68 56.98
N GLN A 39 -26.10 -57.01 57.06
CA GLN A 39 -24.98 -57.95 57.13
C GLN A 39 -24.09 -57.90 55.88
N ALA A 40 -24.68 -57.81 54.69
CA ALA A 40 -23.94 -57.63 53.44
C ALA A 40 -23.19 -56.29 53.41
N ASN A 41 -23.84 -55.20 53.84
CA ASN A 41 -23.22 -53.89 53.94
C ASN A 41 -22.08 -53.85 54.97
N THR A 42 -22.18 -54.59 56.08
CA THR A 42 -21.08 -54.73 57.05
C THR A 42 -19.87 -55.41 56.42
N ILE A 43 -20.05 -56.46 55.60
CA ILE A 43 -18.95 -57.14 54.90
C ILE A 43 -18.29 -56.19 53.89
N VAL A 44 -19.10 -55.45 53.13
CA VAL A 44 -18.61 -54.42 52.19
C VAL A 44 -17.85 -53.33 52.92
N LEU A 45 -18.36 -52.88 54.08
CA LEU A 45 -17.70 -51.89 54.93
C LEU A 45 -16.33 -52.38 55.40
N GLN A 46 -16.22 -53.60 55.90
CA GLN A 46 -14.95 -54.18 56.34
C GLN A 46 -13.94 -54.29 55.18
N GLY A 47 -14.39 -54.66 53.98
CA GLY A 47 -13.57 -54.64 52.77
C GLY A 47 -13.08 -53.24 52.39
N LYS A 48 -13.97 -52.24 52.43
CA LYS A 48 -13.58 -50.84 52.16
C LYS A 48 -12.59 -50.29 53.20
N LEU A 49 -12.73 -50.68 54.46
CA LEU A 49 -11.82 -50.26 55.53
C LEU A 49 -10.42 -50.89 55.40
N SER A 50 -10.34 -52.16 54.98
CA SER A 50 -9.05 -52.81 54.72
C SER A 50 -8.37 -52.22 53.48
N ASP A 51 -9.12 -51.93 52.42
CA ASP A 51 -8.62 -51.25 51.23
C ASP A 51 -8.12 -49.83 51.55
N ALA A 52 -8.90 -49.06 52.31
CA ALA A 52 -8.51 -47.71 52.75
C ALA A 52 -7.21 -47.73 53.58
N LYS A 53 -7.05 -48.76 54.44
CA LYS A 53 -5.82 -48.94 55.22
C LYS A 53 -4.62 -49.27 54.32
N ALA A 54 -4.82 -50.10 53.29
CA ALA A 54 -3.78 -50.39 52.31
C ALA A 54 -3.39 -49.14 51.51
N MET A 55 -4.36 -48.29 51.12
CA MET A 55 -4.10 -47.01 50.43
C MET A 55 -3.32 -46.03 51.32
N ALA A 56 -3.68 -45.92 52.60
CA ALA A 56 -2.96 -45.09 53.55
C ALA A 56 -1.51 -45.56 53.74
N GLN A 57 -1.27 -46.87 53.79
CA GLN A 57 0.08 -47.45 53.86
C GLN A 57 0.91 -47.22 52.59
N ARG A 58 0.27 -47.10 51.44
CA ARG A 58 0.93 -46.81 50.15
C ARG A 58 1.26 -45.33 49.97
N GLY A 59 0.87 -44.47 50.92
CA GLY A 59 1.09 -43.02 50.84
C GLY A 59 0.01 -42.26 50.06
N ASP A 60 -1.06 -42.92 49.61
CA ASP A 60 -2.20 -42.25 48.99
C ASP A 60 -3.17 -41.73 50.07
N GLY A 61 -2.77 -40.63 50.72
CA GLY A 61 -3.56 -40.02 51.78
C GLY A 61 -4.91 -39.47 51.32
N VAL A 62 -4.99 -38.97 50.08
CA VAL A 62 -6.21 -38.37 49.52
C VAL A 62 -7.23 -39.44 49.13
N GLY A 63 -6.79 -40.49 48.44
CA GLY A 63 -7.62 -41.66 48.12
C GLY A 63 -8.09 -42.36 49.39
N ALA A 64 -7.21 -42.58 50.37
CA ALA A 64 -7.56 -43.15 51.66
C ALA A 64 -8.60 -42.31 52.41
N ALA A 65 -8.43 -40.98 52.47
CA ALA A 65 -9.38 -40.09 53.15
C ALA A 65 -10.79 -40.10 52.52
N LYS A 66 -10.88 -40.23 51.18
CA LYS A 66 -12.15 -40.41 50.47
C LYS A 66 -12.78 -41.75 50.79
N GLN A 67 -12.01 -42.84 50.73
CA GLN A 67 -12.50 -44.19 51.01
C GLN A 67 -12.97 -44.35 52.46
N TYR A 68 -12.27 -43.74 53.43
CA TYR A 68 -12.70 -43.71 54.83
C TYR A 68 -13.97 -42.87 55.03
N GLN A 69 -14.14 -41.77 54.28
CA GLN A 69 -15.37 -40.96 54.34
C GLN A 69 -16.57 -41.70 53.77
N GLU A 70 -16.40 -42.41 52.64
CA GLU A 70 -17.44 -43.27 52.08
C GLU A 70 -17.79 -44.44 53.03
N SER A 71 -16.77 -45.01 53.69
CA SER A 71 -16.96 -46.04 54.71
C SER A 71 -17.75 -45.51 55.92
N LEU A 72 -17.49 -44.28 56.35
CA LEU A 72 -18.24 -43.63 57.41
C LEU A 72 -19.70 -43.36 57.01
N ALA A 73 -19.96 -42.92 55.78
CA ALA A 73 -21.31 -42.73 55.28
C ALA A 73 -22.08 -44.07 55.19
N LEU A 74 -21.42 -45.15 54.76
CA LEU A 74 -22.00 -46.49 54.74
C LEU A 74 -22.29 -47.00 56.16
N ALA A 75 -21.40 -46.78 57.11
CA ALA A 75 -21.61 -47.13 58.52
C ALA A 75 -22.82 -46.41 59.13
N GLN A 76 -22.99 -45.11 58.83
CA GLN A 76 -24.15 -44.33 59.25
C GLN A 76 -25.47 -44.84 58.63
N GLN A 77 -25.42 -45.38 57.40
CA GLN A 77 -26.59 -45.95 56.73
C GLN A 77 -27.03 -47.29 57.35
N ILE A 78 -26.09 -48.09 57.87
CA ILE A 78 -26.40 -49.39 58.48
C ILE A 78 -26.98 -49.20 59.91
N GLY A 79 -26.46 -48.22 60.65
CA GLY A 79 -26.98 -47.87 61.98
C GLY A 79 -26.34 -48.69 63.12
N SER A 80 -27.17 -49.23 64.03
CA SER A 80 -26.71 -49.88 65.27
C SER A 80 -26.16 -51.30 65.06
N GLY A 81 -25.13 -51.68 65.83
CA GLY A 81 -24.53 -53.03 65.81
C GLY A 81 -23.15 -53.11 65.14
N ILE A 82 -22.59 -51.97 64.75
CA ILE A 82 -21.29 -51.84 64.06
C ILE A 82 -20.45 -50.74 64.74
N ASP A 83 -20.53 -50.66 66.07
CA ASP A 83 -19.87 -49.58 66.82
C ASP A 83 -18.34 -49.65 66.68
N ALA A 84 -17.79 -50.87 66.54
CA ALA A 84 -16.37 -51.10 66.37
C ALA A 84 -15.86 -50.64 64.99
N GLU A 85 -16.53 -51.00 63.90
CA GLU A 85 -16.12 -50.62 62.54
C GLU A 85 -16.44 -49.15 62.25
N THR A 86 -17.50 -48.59 62.86
CA THR A 86 -17.78 -47.16 62.81
C THR A 86 -16.68 -46.37 63.54
N ALA A 87 -16.23 -46.84 64.72
CA ALA A 87 -15.09 -46.23 65.42
C ALA A 87 -13.79 -46.34 64.62
N GLN A 88 -13.55 -47.47 63.93
CA GLN A 88 -12.40 -47.63 63.04
C GLN A 88 -12.47 -46.70 61.82
N ALA A 89 -13.64 -46.52 61.23
CA ALA A 89 -13.86 -45.58 60.12
C ALA A 89 -13.59 -44.14 60.55
N VAL A 90 -14.14 -43.71 61.69
CA VAL A 90 -13.91 -42.36 62.24
C VAL A 90 -12.42 -42.15 62.55
N ALA A 91 -11.75 -43.10 63.20
CA ALA A 91 -10.32 -43.01 63.50
C ALA A 91 -9.46 -42.95 62.22
N GLY A 92 -9.85 -43.70 61.17
CA GLY A 92 -9.23 -43.65 59.85
C GLY A 92 -9.39 -42.29 59.17
N VAL A 93 -10.61 -41.73 59.17
CA VAL A 93 -10.87 -40.37 58.65
C VAL A 93 -10.04 -39.33 59.42
N VAL A 94 -10.07 -39.37 60.75
CA VAL A 94 -9.36 -38.43 61.62
C VAL A 94 -7.86 -38.47 61.33
N SER A 95 -7.24 -39.65 61.35
CA SER A 95 -5.79 -39.80 61.17
C SER A 95 -5.32 -39.38 59.78
N THR A 96 -6.02 -39.82 58.73
CA THR A 96 -5.65 -39.48 57.34
C THR A 96 -5.86 -37.99 57.05
N ARG A 97 -6.98 -37.39 57.43
CA ARG A 97 -7.23 -35.96 57.20
C ARG A 97 -6.40 -35.05 58.07
N LEU A 98 -6.10 -35.43 59.31
CA LEU A 98 -5.17 -34.66 60.16
C LEU A 98 -3.74 -34.70 59.60
N ALA A 99 -3.31 -35.82 59.01
CA ALA A 99 -2.04 -35.91 58.30
C ALA A 99 -2.03 -35.02 57.05
N LEU A 100 -3.10 -35.04 56.24
CA LEU A 100 -3.25 -34.14 55.08
C LEU A 100 -3.28 -32.66 55.49
N ALA A 101 -3.95 -32.32 56.60
CA ALA A 101 -3.99 -30.95 57.11
C ALA A 101 -2.59 -30.46 57.52
N ARG A 102 -1.80 -31.30 58.20
CA ARG A 102 -0.40 -31.01 58.53
C ARG A 102 0.46 -30.83 57.28
N GLN A 103 0.22 -31.66 56.26
CA GLN A 103 0.91 -31.52 54.98
C GLN A 103 0.55 -30.19 54.30
N ALA A 104 -0.73 -29.83 54.22
CA ALA A 104 -1.17 -28.54 53.67
C ALA A 104 -0.59 -27.35 54.46
N GLN A 105 -0.57 -27.43 55.79
CA GLN A 105 0.07 -26.43 56.65
C GLN A 105 1.57 -26.30 56.39
N SER A 106 2.28 -27.41 56.15
CA SER A 106 3.71 -27.39 55.79
C SER A 106 3.98 -26.79 54.40
N ARG A 107 2.99 -26.82 53.50
CA ARG A 107 3.04 -26.16 52.18
C ARG A 107 2.69 -24.67 52.25
N GLY A 108 2.16 -24.20 53.38
CA GLY A 108 1.63 -22.84 53.54
C GLY A 108 0.17 -22.69 53.09
N ASP A 109 -0.48 -23.76 52.64
CA ASP A 109 -1.87 -23.77 52.21
C ASP A 109 -2.82 -23.87 53.41
N LEU A 110 -2.87 -22.80 54.23
CA LEU A 110 -3.68 -22.77 55.45
C LEU A 110 -5.19 -22.91 55.20
N ILE A 111 -5.65 -22.51 54.01
CA ILE A 111 -7.06 -22.65 53.59
C ILE A 111 -7.42 -24.12 53.40
N GLU A 112 -6.58 -24.88 52.68
CA GLU A 112 -6.79 -26.31 52.48
C GLU A 112 -6.71 -27.04 53.83
N ALA A 113 -5.76 -26.68 54.70
CA ALA A 113 -5.65 -27.22 56.05
C ALA A 113 -6.93 -27.01 56.88
N ASP A 114 -7.58 -25.84 56.80
CA ASP A 114 -8.86 -25.59 57.51
C ASP A 114 -9.99 -26.47 56.95
N THR A 115 -10.07 -26.64 55.62
CA THR A 115 -11.11 -27.50 55.01
C THR A 115 -11.00 -28.96 55.48
N GLN A 116 -9.78 -29.50 55.54
CA GLN A 116 -9.55 -30.88 56.00
C GLN A 116 -9.90 -31.03 57.49
N ILE A 117 -9.62 -30.03 58.31
CA ILE A 117 -9.88 -30.06 59.75
C ILE A 117 -11.37 -29.90 60.07
N ASN A 118 -12.08 -29.06 59.32
CA ASN A 118 -13.54 -28.97 59.43
C ASN A 118 -14.22 -30.31 59.08
N GLN A 119 -13.66 -31.07 58.14
CA GLN A 119 -14.14 -32.42 57.83
C GLN A 119 -13.83 -33.43 58.96
N VAL A 120 -12.70 -33.30 59.65
CA VAL A 120 -12.41 -34.08 60.87
C VAL A 120 -13.41 -33.76 61.97
N LEU A 121 -13.67 -32.47 62.24
CA LEU A 121 -14.62 -32.03 63.25
C LEU A 121 -16.07 -32.43 62.92
N LYS A 122 -16.41 -32.59 61.64
CA LYS A 122 -17.71 -33.13 61.21
C LYS A 122 -17.84 -34.64 61.49
N ALA A 123 -16.74 -35.39 61.40
CA ALA A 123 -16.71 -36.82 61.69
C ALA A 123 -16.60 -37.12 63.19
N ASP A 124 -15.82 -36.33 63.93
CA ASP A 124 -15.65 -36.41 65.38
C ASP A 124 -15.58 -35.00 66.00
N PRO A 125 -16.72 -34.47 66.47
CA PRO A 125 -16.79 -33.14 67.07
C PRO A 125 -16.02 -32.99 68.39
N LYS A 126 -15.68 -34.10 69.08
CA LYS A 126 -15.01 -34.07 70.39
C LYS A 126 -13.49 -34.28 70.29
N ASN A 127 -12.93 -34.23 69.08
CA ASN A 127 -11.53 -34.48 68.86
C ASN A 127 -10.64 -33.31 69.31
N ASN A 128 -9.98 -33.45 70.47
CA ASN A 128 -9.09 -32.43 71.02
C ASN A 128 -7.93 -32.05 70.08
N ALA A 129 -7.39 -33.00 69.31
CA ALA A 129 -6.28 -32.73 68.39
C ALA A 129 -6.73 -31.88 67.20
N ALA A 130 -7.94 -32.12 66.66
CA ALA A 130 -8.50 -31.31 65.59
C ALA A 130 -8.86 -29.90 66.06
N ILE A 131 -9.39 -29.75 67.27
CA ILE A 131 -9.71 -28.43 67.86
C ILE A 131 -8.44 -27.60 68.08
N ALA A 132 -7.40 -28.21 68.65
CA ALA A 132 -6.11 -27.54 68.86
C ALA A 132 -5.47 -27.13 67.53
N PHE A 133 -5.50 -28.02 66.53
CA PHE A 133 -5.01 -27.73 65.19
C PHE A 133 -5.79 -26.59 64.54
N LYS A 134 -7.12 -26.59 64.64
CA LYS A 134 -7.96 -25.51 64.08
C LYS A 134 -7.57 -24.15 64.66
N LYS A 135 -7.44 -24.07 65.99
CA LYS A 135 -7.02 -22.83 66.67
C LYS A 135 -5.65 -22.34 66.18
N GLN A 136 -4.70 -23.24 66.02
CA GLN A 136 -3.37 -22.89 65.51
C GLN A 136 -3.43 -22.42 64.05
N ASN A 137 -4.19 -23.12 63.20
CA ASN A 137 -4.36 -22.76 61.80
C ASN A 137 -5.06 -21.41 61.64
N ASP A 138 -6.09 -21.13 62.45
CA ASP A 138 -6.78 -19.83 62.51
C ASP A 138 -5.82 -18.70 62.92
N GLN A 139 -4.94 -18.94 63.91
CA GLN A 139 -3.90 -17.96 64.29
C GLN A 139 -2.91 -17.69 63.16
N MET A 140 -2.46 -18.74 62.46
CA MET A 140 -1.56 -18.60 61.32
C MET A 140 -2.25 -17.90 60.14
N LEU A 141 -3.55 -18.16 59.94
CA LEU A 141 -4.35 -17.54 58.88
C LEU A 141 -4.58 -16.05 59.18
N VAL A 142 -4.81 -15.66 60.43
CA VAL A 142 -4.83 -14.25 60.85
C VAL A 142 -3.47 -13.58 60.67
N ALA A 143 -2.38 -14.26 61.03
CA ALA A 143 -1.02 -13.75 60.85
C ALA A 143 -0.62 -13.61 59.36
N MET A 144 -1.11 -14.50 58.49
CA MET A 144 -0.89 -14.46 57.04
C MET A 144 -1.89 -13.57 56.30
N LYS A 145 -3.00 -13.16 56.93
CA LYS A 145 -4.04 -12.32 56.32
C LYS A 145 -3.50 -11.03 55.66
N PRO A 146 -2.49 -10.32 56.22
CA PRO A 146 -1.89 -9.16 55.55
C PRO A 146 -1.09 -9.50 54.28
N HIS A 147 -0.69 -10.76 54.11
CA HIS A 147 0.12 -11.25 52.99
C HIS A 147 -0.69 -12.09 51.99
N MET A 148 -1.95 -12.41 52.30
CA MET A 148 -2.87 -13.07 51.37
C MET A 148 -3.61 -12.01 50.54
N PRO A 149 -3.70 -12.18 49.21
CA PRO A 149 -4.60 -11.36 48.40
C PRO A 149 -6.02 -11.48 48.96
N ASP A 150 -6.74 -10.35 49.04
CA ASP A 150 -8.12 -10.34 49.51
C ASP A 150 -8.97 -11.34 48.72
N ALA A 151 -9.92 -12.00 49.40
CA ALA A 151 -10.77 -13.01 48.77
C ALA A 151 -11.50 -12.48 47.53
N GLU A 152 -11.92 -11.20 47.57
CA GLU A 152 -12.53 -10.50 46.44
C GLU A 152 -11.57 -10.31 45.25
N THR A 153 -10.25 -10.20 45.51
CA THR A 153 -9.23 -10.10 44.45
C THR A 153 -8.98 -11.47 43.83
N ILE A 154 -9.00 -12.53 44.63
CA ILE A 154 -8.88 -13.92 44.16
C ILE A 154 -10.08 -14.29 43.28
N GLU A 155 -11.29 -13.86 43.63
CA GLU A 155 -12.50 -14.10 42.83
C GLU A 155 -12.45 -13.43 41.45
N LYS A 156 -11.69 -12.34 41.30
CA LYS A 156 -11.47 -11.68 40.01
C LYS A 156 -10.45 -12.39 39.13
N ILE A 157 -9.63 -13.31 39.65
CA ILE A 157 -8.59 -14.01 38.87
C ILE A 157 -9.20 -14.78 37.69
N PRO A 158 -10.24 -15.63 37.85
CA PRO A 158 -10.86 -16.31 36.72
C PRO A 158 -11.42 -15.34 35.67
N GLN A 159 -11.97 -14.20 36.09
CA GLN A 159 -12.47 -13.17 35.17
C GLN A 159 -11.33 -12.52 34.39
N ALA A 160 -10.21 -12.20 35.06
CA ALA A 160 -9.02 -11.64 34.41
C ALA A 160 -8.40 -12.63 33.41
N VAL A 161 -8.33 -13.92 33.76
CA VAL A 161 -7.84 -14.97 32.84
C VAL A 161 -8.78 -15.14 31.64
N ALA A 162 -10.11 -15.09 31.85
CA ALA A 162 -11.08 -15.13 30.77
C ALA A 162 -10.96 -13.93 29.83
N GLN A 163 -10.78 -12.72 30.37
CA GLN A 163 -10.54 -11.51 29.58
C GLN A 163 -9.25 -11.58 28.76
N LYS A 164 -8.14 -12.07 29.35
CA LYS A 164 -6.88 -12.29 28.61
C LYS A 164 -7.01 -13.32 27.50
N THR A 165 -7.77 -14.38 27.75
CA THR A 165 -8.06 -15.42 26.74
C THR A 165 -8.90 -14.82 25.59
N ALA A 166 -9.96 -14.09 25.92
CA ALA A 166 -10.79 -13.40 24.94
C ALA A 166 -9.99 -12.36 24.13
N ALA A 167 -9.12 -11.58 24.77
CA ALA A 167 -8.22 -10.63 24.10
C ALA A 167 -7.26 -11.35 23.15
N SER A 168 -6.73 -12.51 23.53
CA SER A 168 -5.85 -13.31 22.68
C SER A 168 -6.57 -13.88 21.45
N ILE A 169 -7.82 -14.30 21.60
CA ILE A 169 -8.66 -14.74 20.47
C ILE A 169 -8.92 -13.56 19.52
N LEU A 170 -9.34 -12.40 20.05
CA LEU A 170 -9.57 -11.20 19.26
C LEU A 170 -8.30 -10.70 18.55
N MET A 171 -7.14 -10.90 19.16
CA MET A 171 -5.84 -10.60 18.54
C MET A 171 -5.59 -11.51 17.32
N GLN A 172 -5.90 -12.80 17.43
CA GLN A 172 -5.79 -13.73 16.29
C GLN A 172 -6.79 -13.38 15.18
N ASP A 173 -8.04 -13.05 15.52
CA ASP A 173 -9.04 -12.56 14.55
C ASP A 173 -8.54 -11.31 13.82
N GLY A 174 -8.03 -10.34 14.58
CA GLY A 174 -7.49 -9.09 14.03
C GLY A 174 -6.29 -9.32 13.12
N LYS A 175 -5.40 -10.24 13.50
CA LYS A 175 -4.30 -10.68 12.65
C LYS A 175 -4.81 -11.28 11.33
N LEU A 176 -5.81 -12.15 11.38
CA LEU A 176 -6.39 -12.74 10.17
C LEU A 176 -7.01 -11.67 9.26
N PHE A 177 -7.75 -10.71 9.82
CA PHE A 177 -8.29 -9.59 9.04
C PHE A 177 -7.18 -8.74 8.40
N TYR A 178 -6.09 -8.51 9.11
CA TYR A 178 -4.92 -7.83 8.56
C TYR A 178 -4.30 -8.61 7.39
N GLU A 179 -4.13 -9.92 7.53
CA GLU A 179 -3.62 -10.79 6.45
C GLU A 179 -4.57 -10.82 5.24
N MET A 180 -5.88 -10.67 5.45
CA MET A 180 -6.87 -10.49 4.38
C MET A 180 -6.89 -9.09 3.76
N GLY A 181 -6.07 -8.15 4.25
CA GLY A 181 -6.05 -6.74 3.80
C GLY A 181 -7.23 -5.89 4.29
N LYS A 182 -8.05 -6.44 5.18
CA LYS A 182 -9.23 -5.81 5.79
C LYS A 182 -8.83 -4.99 7.01
N LEU A 183 -8.19 -3.84 6.76
CA LEU A 183 -7.57 -3.01 7.79
C LEU A 183 -8.58 -2.44 8.81
N ASP A 184 -9.80 -2.17 8.39
CA ASP A 184 -10.82 -1.55 9.24
C ASP A 184 -11.38 -2.53 10.26
N GLU A 185 -11.71 -3.74 9.81
CA GLU A 185 -12.15 -4.83 10.68
C GLU A 185 -11.02 -5.31 11.60
N ALA A 186 -9.79 -5.36 11.09
CA ALA A 186 -8.61 -5.71 11.88
C ALA A 186 -8.39 -4.73 13.03
N GLU A 187 -8.44 -3.43 12.75
CA GLU A 187 -8.26 -2.39 13.76
C GLU A 187 -9.36 -2.48 14.83
N ALA A 188 -10.63 -2.65 14.43
CA ALA A 188 -11.74 -2.74 15.35
C ALA A 188 -11.58 -3.93 16.33
N LYS A 189 -11.15 -5.09 15.82
CA LYS A 189 -10.91 -6.29 16.64
C LYS A 189 -9.71 -6.14 17.57
N LEU A 190 -8.61 -5.58 17.08
CA LEU A 190 -7.42 -5.34 17.90
C LEU A 190 -7.65 -4.26 18.96
N ALA A 191 -8.43 -3.23 18.65
CA ALA A 191 -8.85 -2.23 19.63
C ALA A 191 -9.72 -2.85 20.74
N GLN A 192 -10.59 -3.81 20.40
CA GLN A 192 -11.34 -4.58 21.41
C GLN A 192 -10.42 -5.46 22.25
N ALA A 193 -9.41 -6.11 21.64
CA ALA A 193 -8.41 -6.89 22.37
C ALA A 193 -7.64 -6.02 23.38
N LEU A 194 -7.18 -4.83 22.96
CA LEU A 194 -6.45 -3.89 23.83
C LEU A 194 -7.31 -3.26 24.92
N LYS A 195 -8.64 -3.19 24.74
CA LYS A 195 -9.57 -2.76 25.80
C LYS A 195 -9.72 -3.82 26.89
N LEU A 196 -9.66 -5.10 26.52
CA LEU A 196 -9.76 -6.22 27.46
C LEU A 196 -8.42 -6.50 28.15
N ASP A 197 -7.32 -6.43 27.41
CA ASP A 197 -5.96 -6.62 27.91
C ASP A 197 -5.00 -5.62 27.26
N PRO A 198 -4.76 -4.46 27.92
CA PRO A 198 -3.81 -3.46 27.45
C PRO A 198 -2.38 -3.99 27.32
N ASP A 199 -2.02 -5.03 28.07
CA ASP A 199 -0.67 -5.62 28.09
C ASP A 199 -0.44 -6.63 26.95
N ASN A 200 -1.43 -6.86 26.08
CA ASN A 200 -1.30 -7.77 24.95
C ASN A 200 -0.35 -7.18 23.89
N SER A 201 0.91 -7.62 23.94
CA SER A 201 1.99 -7.19 23.04
C SER A 201 1.69 -7.50 21.58
N GLY A 202 1.09 -8.67 21.29
CA GLY A 202 0.69 -9.06 19.95
C GLY A 202 -0.37 -8.14 19.37
N ALA A 203 -1.40 -7.81 20.17
CA ALA A 203 -2.44 -6.89 19.74
C ALA A 203 -1.89 -5.48 19.46
N SER A 204 -1.02 -4.98 20.33
CA SER A 204 -0.35 -3.69 20.16
C SER A 204 0.53 -3.65 18.90
N TYR A 205 1.28 -4.72 18.63
CA TYR A 205 2.14 -4.83 17.44
C TYR A 205 1.33 -4.73 16.15
N TYR A 206 0.29 -5.56 15.98
CA TYR A 206 -0.54 -5.53 14.77
C TYR A 206 -1.33 -4.23 14.64
N PHE A 207 -1.77 -3.64 15.75
CA PHE A 207 -2.46 -2.35 15.74
C PHE A 207 -1.57 -1.23 15.18
N ASN A 208 -0.28 -1.21 15.58
CA ASN A 208 0.69 -0.25 15.02
C ASN A 208 0.97 -0.50 13.54
N LEU A 209 1.04 -1.76 13.12
CA LEU A 209 1.24 -2.12 11.72
C LEU A 209 0.07 -1.67 10.83
N ILE A 210 -1.17 -1.83 11.32
CA ILE A 210 -2.38 -1.35 10.64
C ILE A 210 -2.37 0.18 10.52
N LYS A 211 -1.99 0.90 11.59
CA LYS A 211 -1.86 2.35 11.54
C LYS A 211 -0.86 2.81 10.48
N GLN A 212 0.29 2.14 10.36
CA GLN A 212 1.27 2.43 9.31
C GLN A 212 0.70 2.15 7.91
N ALA A 213 0.03 0.99 7.73
CA ALA A 213 -0.59 0.63 6.46
C ALA A 213 -1.67 1.64 6.04
N ARG A 214 -2.49 2.11 6.98
CA ARG A 214 -3.47 3.17 6.72
C ARG A 214 -2.82 4.48 6.35
N LEU A 215 -1.82 4.93 7.10
CA LEU A 215 -1.11 6.17 6.78
C LEU A 215 -0.50 6.12 5.38
N SER A 216 0.09 4.98 4.99
CA SER A 216 0.59 4.79 3.63
C SER A 216 -0.55 4.89 2.59
N ARG A 217 -1.68 4.23 2.82
CA ARG A 217 -2.84 4.26 1.93
C ARG A 217 -3.41 5.67 1.80
N ASP A 218 -3.58 6.37 2.91
CA ASP A 218 -4.10 7.74 2.95
C ASP A 218 -3.14 8.71 2.26
N SER A 219 -1.83 8.53 2.43
CA SER A 219 -0.83 9.34 1.73
C SER A 219 -0.85 9.09 0.21
N ALA A 220 -1.03 7.85 -0.23
CA ALA A 220 -1.18 7.51 -1.64
C ALA A 220 -2.47 8.08 -2.21
N GLN A 221 -3.59 8.02 -1.48
CA GLN A 221 -4.85 8.64 -1.86
C GLN A 221 -4.72 10.16 -1.97
N HIS A 222 -4.06 10.79 -1.00
CA HIS A 222 -3.78 12.22 -1.04
C HIS A 222 -2.93 12.61 -2.25
N MET A 223 -1.85 11.86 -2.51
CA MET A 223 -1.00 12.07 -3.69
C MET A 223 -1.80 11.92 -4.99
N LEU A 224 -2.62 10.87 -5.11
CA LEU A 224 -3.50 10.66 -6.26
C LEU A 224 -4.46 11.84 -6.43
N SER A 225 -5.14 12.25 -5.36
CA SER A 225 -6.06 13.40 -5.41
C SER A 225 -5.38 14.70 -5.81
N THR A 226 -4.13 14.89 -5.37
CA THR A 226 -3.31 16.05 -5.72
C THR A 226 -2.92 16.00 -7.19
N GLN A 227 -2.48 14.84 -7.68
CA GLN A 227 -2.18 14.64 -9.10
C GLN A 227 -3.41 14.87 -9.97
N THR A 228 -4.57 14.33 -9.61
CA THR A 228 -5.82 14.53 -10.34
C THR A 228 -6.21 16.02 -10.39
N ARG A 229 -6.04 16.75 -9.29
CA ARG A 229 -6.28 18.20 -9.26
C ARG A 229 -5.28 18.96 -10.13
N MET A 230 -3.99 18.60 -10.07
CA MET A 230 -2.97 19.22 -10.93
C MET A 230 -3.21 18.93 -12.41
N GLU A 231 -3.63 17.71 -12.77
CA GLU A 231 -4.01 17.36 -14.14
C GLU A 231 -5.21 18.18 -14.61
N GLN A 232 -6.22 18.39 -13.76
CA GLN A 232 -7.36 19.24 -14.08
C GLN A 232 -6.94 20.69 -14.31
N VAL A 233 -6.06 21.22 -13.45
CA VAL A 233 -5.49 22.56 -13.63
C VAL A 233 -4.72 22.62 -14.94
N GLU A 234 -3.79 21.69 -15.19
CA GLU A 234 -3.00 21.65 -16.43
C GLU A 234 -3.90 21.61 -17.67
N LYS A 235 -4.97 20.80 -17.67
CA LYS A 235 -5.97 20.77 -18.75
C LYS A 235 -6.68 22.11 -18.98
N GLN A 236 -6.86 22.92 -17.95
CA GLN A 236 -7.45 24.26 -18.07
C GLN A 236 -6.42 25.30 -18.56
N TRP A 237 -5.14 25.11 -18.29
CA TRP A 237 -4.05 25.99 -18.75
C TRP A 237 -3.56 25.66 -20.16
N VAL A 238 -3.74 24.42 -20.63
CA VAL A 238 -3.60 24.07 -22.03
C VAL A 238 -4.68 24.83 -22.81
N LEU A 239 -4.26 25.89 -23.51
CA LEU A 239 -5.07 26.56 -24.51
C LEU A 239 -5.74 25.47 -25.35
N PRO A 240 -7.07 25.47 -25.54
CA PRO A 240 -7.71 24.48 -26.37
C PRO A 240 -7.03 24.52 -27.73
N THR A 241 -6.23 23.49 -28.06
CA THR A 241 -5.68 23.34 -29.40
C THR A 241 -6.88 23.34 -30.30
N SER A 242 -7.04 24.42 -31.06
CA SER A 242 -8.18 24.64 -31.91
C SER A 242 -8.23 23.56 -33.01
N THR A 243 -8.77 22.40 -32.69
CA THR A 243 -9.84 21.84 -33.51
C THR A 243 -11.14 22.51 -33.10
N ALA A 244 -11.16 23.85 -33.03
CA ALA A 244 -12.40 24.55 -33.14
C ALA A 244 -12.91 24.20 -34.53
N VAL A 245 -13.84 23.26 -34.60
CA VAL A 245 -14.78 23.20 -35.70
C VAL A 245 -15.48 24.54 -35.65
N LEU A 246 -14.95 25.51 -36.40
CA LEU A 246 -15.60 26.77 -36.59
C LEU A 246 -17.01 26.44 -37.09
N PRO A 247 -18.07 27.02 -36.51
CA PRO A 247 -19.45 26.77 -36.92
C PRO A 247 -19.68 26.96 -38.43
N VAL A 248 -18.79 27.72 -39.08
CA VAL A 248 -18.65 27.80 -40.53
C VAL A 248 -17.21 27.40 -40.89
N PRO A 249 -16.99 26.24 -41.55
CA PRO A 249 -15.72 25.95 -42.19
C PRO A 249 -15.35 27.10 -43.12
N ASN A 250 -14.10 27.58 -43.09
CA ASN A 250 -13.67 28.66 -43.97
C ASN A 250 -13.95 28.29 -45.44
N PRO A 251 -14.90 28.94 -46.14
CA PRO A 251 -15.28 28.57 -47.50
C PRO A 251 -14.17 28.85 -48.52
N TYR A 252 -13.11 29.55 -48.12
CA TYR A 252 -11.91 29.82 -48.93
C TYR A 252 -10.75 28.87 -48.65
N ALA A 253 -10.89 27.92 -47.71
CA ALA A 253 -9.89 26.88 -47.47
C ALA A 253 -10.14 25.69 -48.41
N THR A 254 -10.02 25.91 -49.73
CA THR A 254 -10.22 24.86 -50.75
C THR A 254 -8.96 24.08 -51.07
N ASN A 255 -7.81 24.39 -50.45
CA ASN A 255 -6.59 23.62 -50.68
C ASN A 255 -5.61 23.69 -49.50
N ASN A 256 -5.10 22.54 -49.06
CA ASN A 256 -4.01 22.41 -48.09
C ASN A 256 -2.63 22.64 -48.75
N LEU A 257 -2.58 23.40 -49.85
CA LEU A 257 -1.35 23.88 -50.45
C LEU A 257 -0.84 25.03 -49.59
N VAL A 258 0.27 24.79 -48.91
CA VAL A 258 1.07 25.85 -48.30
C VAL A 258 1.31 26.91 -49.38
N HIS A 259 0.82 28.13 -49.16
CA HIS A 259 0.90 29.22 -50.13
C HIS A 259 2.37 29.67 -50.27
N THR A 260 3.13 28.95 -51.09
CA THR A 260 4.44 29.39 -51.57
C THR A 260 4.25 30.38 -52.71
N GLY A 261 5.21 31.28 -52.98
CA GLY A 261 5.13 32.23 -54.09
C GLY A 261 4.78 31.57 -55.43
N PRO A 262 4.17 32.30 -56.39
CA PRO A 262 3.71 31.76 -57.67
C PRO A 262 4.83 31.08 -58.47
N GLY A 263 6.07 31.57 -58.33
CA GLY A 263 7.25 30.97 -58.95
C GLY A 263 7.59 29.58 -58.37
N ARG A 264 7.57 29.44 -57.04
CA ARG A 264 7.83 28.16 -56.36
C ARG A 264 6.75 27.10 -56.65
N GLN A 265 5.48 27.50 -56.73
CA GLN A 265 4.39 26.57 -57.11
C GLN A 265 4.63 26.01 -58.51
N ALA A 266 4.93 26.88 -59.48
CA ALA A 266 5.21 26.47 -60.85
C ALA A 266 6.42 25.52 -60.94
N ILE A 267 7.45 25.72 -60.10
CA ILE A 267 8.61 24.81 -60.05
C ILE A 267 8.21 23.45 -59.45
N VAL A 268 7.48 23.41 -58.34
CA VAL A 268 7.03 22.16 -57.70
C VAL A 268 6.12 21.35 -58.63
N ASP A 269 5.21 22.01 -59.34
CA ASP A 269 4.34 21.37 -60.32
C ASP A 269 5.16 20.74 -61.45
N LYS A 270 6.22 21.42 -61.93
CA LYS A 270 7.14 20.89 -62.94
C LYS A 270 7.96 19.72 -62.41
N LEU A 271 8.42 19.77 -61.16
CA LEU A 271 9.16 18.67 -60.54
C LEU A 271 8.35 17.37 -60.47
N ASN A 272 7.03 17.49 -60.23
CA ASN A 272 6.12 16.35 -60.19
C ASN A 272 5.67 15.89 -61.58
N ARG A 273 5.57 16.81 -62.55
CA ARG A 273 5.07 16.53 -63.91
C ARG A 273 6.12 15.98 -64.87
N ILE A 274 7.39 16.35 -64.70
CA ILE A 274 8.46 15.95 -65.61
C ILE A 274 8.96 14.55 -65.20
N HIS A 275 8.75 13.59 -66.09
CA HIS A 275 9.29 12.24 -66.01
C HIS A 275 10.51 12.10 -66.92
N LEU A 276 11.54 11.42 -66.42
CA LEU A 276 12.75 11.13 -67.17
C LEU A 276 12.85 9.62 -67.40
N ASP A 277 12.82 9.20 -68.67
CA ASP A 277 12.81 7.78 -69.06
C ASP A 277 14.08 7.04 -68.60
N ASN A 278 15.25 7.67 -68.77
CA ASN A 278 16.52 7.10 -68.33
C ASN A 278 17.55 8.17 -67.93
N VAL A 279 18.07 8.03 -66.71
CA VAL A 279 19.09 8.90 -66.13
C VAL A 279 20.14 8.05 -65.44
N ALA A 280 21.31 7.92 -66.06
CA ALA A 280 22.46 7.24 -65.49
C ALA A 280 23.68 8.16 -65.50
N TYR A 281 24.35 8.25 -64.35
CA TYR A 281 25.62 8.94 -64.16
C TYR A 281 26.57 8.01 -63.42
N ASP A 282 27.82 7.91 -63.89
CA ASP A 282 28.86 7.07 -63.30
C ASP A 282 30.09 7.92 -63.00
N GLY A 283 30.23 8.37 -61.75
CA GLY A 283 31.37 9.16 -61.29
C GLY A 283 31.47 10.55 -61.92
N VAL A 284 30.33 11.21 -62.18
CA VAL A 284 30.28 12.53 -62.83
C VAL A 284 30.20 13.64 -61.77
N PRO A 285 30.92 14.77 -61.90
CA PRO A 285 30.82 15.88 -60.97
C PRO A 285 29.44 16.55 -61.03
N LEU A 286 28.95 17.03 -59.88
CA LEU A 286 27.61 17.62 -59.74
C LEU A 286 27.36 18.76 -60.72
N SER A 287 28.36 19.59 -61.03
CA SER A 287 28.22 20.67 -62.01
C SER A 287 27.86 20.16 -63.42
N GLU A 288 28.43 19.03 -63.82
CA GLU A 288 28.16 18.42 -65.13
C GLU A 288 26.83 17.65 -65.12
N VAL A 289 26.52 16.98 -64.00
CA VAL A 289 25.21 16.34 -63.80
C VAL A 289 24.08 17.36 -63.92
N LEU A 290 24.17 18.52 -63.26
CA LEU A 290 23.16 19.56 -63.34
C LEU A 290 23.06 20.19 -64.73
N ARG A 291 24.18 20.32 -65.46
CA ARG A 291 24.18 20.80 -66.85
C ARG A 291 23.41 19.83 -67.75
N GLN A 292 23.74 18.55 -67.71
CA GLN A 292 23.07 17.52 -68.51
C GLN A 292 21.60 17.35 -68.09
N LEU A 293 21.31 17.45 -66.79
CA LEU A 293 19.95 17.41 -66.26
C LEU A 293 19.14 18.61 -66.77
N SER A 294 19.71 19.81 -66.83
CA SER A 294 19.02 20.99 -67.36
C SER A 294 18.61 20.83 -68.84
N GLU A 295 19.46 20.20 -69.65
CA GLU A 295 19.19 19.91 -71.05
C GLU A 295 18.10 18.83 -71.20
N LYS A 296 18.20 17.74 -70.43
CA LYS A 296 17.18 16.68 -70.40
C LYS A 296 15.83 17.19 -69.91
N VAL A 297 15.81 17.97 -68.83
CA VAL A 297 14.58 18.58 -68.29
C VAL A 297 13.95 19.53 -69.29
N ARG A 298 14.74 20.31 -70.03
CA ARG A 298 14.22 21.20 -71.09
C ARG A 298 13.62 20.42 -72.26
N LEU A 299 14.16 19.24 -72.58
CA LEU A 299 13.65 18.37 -73.64
C LEU A 299 12.36 17.65 -73.20
N SER A 300 12.31 17.21 -71.94
CA SER A 300 11.17 16.51 -71.34
C SER A 300 10.07 17.46 -70.82
N ASP A 301 10.31 18.76 -70.74
CA ASP A 301 9.32 19.78 -70.34
C ASP A 301 8.38 20.13 -71.51
N PRO A 302 7.06 19.91 -71.39
CA PRO A 302 6.07 20.32 -72.38
C PRO A 302 6.09 21.83 -72.69
N GLU A 303 6.52 22.66 -71.74
CA GLU A 303 6.61 24.12 -71.92
C GLU A 303 7.95 24.59 -72.49
N ARG A 304 8.96 23.70 -72.60
CA ARG A 304 10.36 24.00 -73.01
C ARG A 304 11.05 25.14 -72.25
N LYS A 305 10.51 25.54 -71.10
CA LYS A 305 11.07 26.61 -70.25
C LYS A 305 12.21 26.08 -69.38
N GLY A 306 12.18 24.78 -69.04
CA GLY A 306 13.19 24.16 -68.18
C GLY A 306 13.11 24.68 -66.74
N ILE A 307 14.09 24.28 -65.92
CA ILE A 307 14.26 24.72 -64.53
C ILE A 307 15.71 25.17 -64.35
N ASN A 308 15.90 26.30 -63.67
CA ASN A 308 17.23 26.81 -63.34
C ASN A 308 17.79 26.07 -62.12
N PHE A 309 18.98 25.50 -62.26
CA PHE A 309 19.72 24.90 -61.15
C PHE A 309 20.89 25.80 -60.78
N VAL A 310 21.02 26.15 -59.50
CA VAL A 310 22.09 27.02 -58.98
C VAL A 310 22.83 26.25 -57.89
N ILE A 311 24.16 26.28 -57.94
CA ILE A 311 24.99 25.78 -56.85
C ILE A 311 25.46 27.00 -56.04
N ASN A 312 25.17 27.04 -54.75
CA ASN A 312 25.71 28.05 -53.84
C ASN A 312 27.08 27.59 -53.30
N PRO A 313 28.21 28.19 -53.73
CA PRO A 313 29.54 27.82 -53.27
C PRO A 313 29.85 28.34 -51.86
N ASN A 314 29.02 29.23 -51.30
CA ASN A 314 29.25 29.82 -50.00
C ASN A 314 28.72 28.87 -48.92
N GLN A 315 29.60 28.35 -48.06
CA GLN A 315 29.17 27.74 -46.81
C GLN A 315 28.46 28.81 -45.98
N ALA A 316 27.23 28.55 -45.54
CA ALA A 316 26.52 29.45 -44.63
C ALA A 316 27.31 29.56 -43.30
N GLN A 317 28.06 30.64 -43.12
CA GLN A 317 28.60 31.06 -41.83
C GLN A 317 27.49 31.69 -40.97
N ASP A 318 26.40 30.96 -40.73
CA ASP A 318 25.32 31.42 -39.86
C ASP A 318 25.41 30.68 -38.52
N GLY A 319 26.25 31.19 -37.61
CA GLY A 319 26.45 30.52 -36.32
C GLY A 319 27.51 31.09 -35.38
N VAL A 320 27.78 32.39 -35.36
CA VAL A 320 28.51 33.00 -34.23
C VAL A 320 27.50 33.57 -33.24
N PRO A 321 27.21 32.92 -32.10
CA PRO A 321 26.35 33.50 -31.09
C PRO A 321 27.08 34.67 -30.42
N VAL A 322 26.59 35.88 -30.66
CA VAL A 322 26.95 37.05 -29.84
C VAL A 322 26.19 36.90 -28.52
N ALA A 323 26.90 36.54 -27.45
CA ALA A 323 26.33 36.40 -26.12
C ALA A 323 25.74 37.75 -25.65
N ALA A 324 24.47 37.75 -25.30
CA ALA A 324 23.79 38.90 -24.71
C ALA A 324 24.31 39.18 -23.29
N PRO A 325 24.52 40.46 -22.90
CA PRO A 325 24.96 40.81 -21.55
C PRO A 325 23.82 40.56 -20.55
N THR A 326 24.05 39.67 -19.59
CA THR A 326 23.16 39.45 -18.44
C THR A 326 23.21 40.68 -17.52
N ALA A 327 22.16 41.49 -17.56
CA ALA A 327 21.95 42.58 -16.61
C ALA A 327 21.54 42.01 -15.24
N GLY A 328 22.45 42.08 -14.27
CA GLY A 328 22.16 41.82 -12.86
C GLY A 328 21.32 42.95 -12.27
N PHE A 329 20.11 42.63 -11.82
CA PHE A 329 19.23 43.57 -11.14
C PHE A 329 19.65 43.64 -9.65
N GLY A 330 20.48 44.63 -9.31
CA GLY A 330 20.86 44.94 -7.93
C GLY A 330 19.87 45.90 -7.28
N GLY A 331 18.94 45.37 -6.48
CA GLY A 331 18.06 46.15 -5.61
C GLY A 331 18.74 46.50 -4.28
N GLN A 332 18.63 47.76 -3.88
CA GLN A 332 19.28 48.36 -2.71
C GLN A 332 18.35 48.35 -1.49
N GLY A 333 18.78 47.71 -0.39
CA GLY A 333 18.51 48.19 0.97
C GLY A 333 17.56 47.38 1.89
N PHE A 334 18.03 47.22 3.14
CA PHE A 334 17.46 46.60 4.36
C PHE A 334 17.75 45.10 4.54
N GLY A 335 18.51 44.60 5.52
CA GLY A 335 19.26 45.17 6.64
C GLY A 335 19.34 44.09 7.73
N GLY A 336 20.53 43.54 8.04
CA GLY A 336 20.69 42.58 9.16
C GLY A 336 21.83 41.57 9.05
N GLN A 337 23.01 41.96 9.54
CA GLN A 337 24.11 41.17 10.12
C GLN A 337 24.44 39.74 9.62
N GLY A 338 25.50 39.67 8.81
CA GLY A 338 26.74 39.00 9.24
C GLY A 338 26.89 37.50 8.98
N PHE A 339 27.36 37.14 7.79
CA PHE A 339 28.33 36.04 7.63
C PHE A 339 29.46 36.48 6.69
N PRO A 340 30.75 36.22 6.99
CA PRO A 340 31.87 36.77 6.26
C PRO A 340 32.03 36.08 4.90
N GLY A 341 32.13 36.87 3.84
CA GLY A 341 32.53 36.40 2.52
C GLY A 341 34.01 36.04 2.46
N ALA A 342 34.31 34.99 1.71
CA ALA A 342 35.62 34.71 1.16
C ALA A 342 35.47 34.05 -0.23
N PRO A 343 36.45 34.22 -1.11
CA PRO A 343 36.28 34.31 -2.56
C PRO A 343 36.30 32.95 -3.25
N GLY A 344 35.77 32.92 -4.48
CA GLY A 344 35.81 31.74 -5.35
C GLY A 344 37.21 31.21 -5.60
N ALA A 345 37.36 29.90 -5.53
CA ALA A 345 38.45 29.15 -6.14
C ALA A 345 38.06 27.66 -6.29
N ASN A 346 38.21 27.18 -7.51
CA ASN A 346 38.65 25.83 -7.88
C ASN A 346 37.69 24.65 -7.65
N ALA A 347 36.88 24.35 -8.68
CA ALA A 347 36.35 23.02 -8.91
C ALA A 347 37.51 22.06 -9.18
N VAL A 348 37.73 21.12 -8.27
CA VAL A 348 38.64 19.99 -8.40
C VAL A 348 37.80 18.78 -8.79
N ASP A 349 38.18 18.05 -9.85
CA ASP A 349 37.50 16.82 -10.27
C ASP A 349 37.64 15.72 -9.19
N PRO A 350 36.54 15.14 -8.65
CA PRO A 350 36.56 14.18 -7.55
C PRO A 350 37.30 12.86 -7.81
N ALA A 351 37.68 12.53 -9.04
CA ALA A 351 38.36 11.27 -9.34
C ALA A 351 39.90 11.37 -9.38
N THR A 352 40.51 12.56 -9.47
CA THR A 352 41.97 12.68 -9.67
C THR A 352 42.69 13.85 -8.96
N GLY A 353 41.98 14.76 -8.28
CA GLY A 353 42.57 15.61 -7.24
C GLY A 353 43.64 16.64 -7.66
N LEU A 354 43.75 17.01 -8.94
CA LEU A 354 44.71 18.03 -9.41
C LEU A 354 44.00 19.30 -9.94
N PRO A 355 44.54 20.51 -9.68
CA PRO A 355 43.99 21.77 -10.21
C PRO A 355 44.41 21.99 -11.68
N SER A 356 43.44 22.29 -12.55
CA SER A 356 43.70 22.56 -13.97
C SER A 356 44.26 23.97 -14.17
N ALA A 357 45.49 24.07 -14.66
CA ALA A 357 46.17 25.33 -14.93
C ALA A 357 45.56 26.04 -16.15
N ALA A 358 45.20 27.30 -15.95
CA ALA A 358 44.81 28.22 -17.01
C ALA A 358 46.03 28.68 -17.82
N GLY A 359 45.87 28.74 -19.15
CA GLY A 359 46.65 29.65 -20.00
C GLY A 359 47.61 28.99 -20.98
N ALA A 360 47.06 28.41 -22.05
CA ALA A 360 47.73 28.35 -23.34
C ALA A 360 46.69 28.34 -24.47
N THR A 361 46.19 29.52 -24.85
CA THR A 361 45.95 29.80 -26.27
C THR A 361 47.28 30.35 -26.78
N PRO A 362 47.96 29.64 -27.68
CA PRO A 362 47.73 29.87 -29.10
C PRO A 362 47.94 28.62 -29.97
N GLY A 363 46.98 28.36 -30.86
CA GLY A 363 46.98 27.22 -31.78
C GLY A 363 45.54 26.76 -31.98
N GLY A 364 44.72 27.44 -32.77
CA GLY A 364 45.10 27.77 -34.14
C GLY A 364 45.49 26.50 -34.90
N ALA A 365 44.87 25.35 -34.60
CA ALA A 365 44.79 24.29 -35.58
C ALA A 365 43.91 24.82 -36.73
N PRO A 366 44.32 24.65 -37.99
CA PRO A 366 43.71 25.37 -39.09
C PRO A 366 42.21 25.09 -39.14
N ALA A 367 41.40 26.14 -39.11
CA ALA A 367 40.21 26.20 -39.93
C ALA A 367 40.69 26.14 -41.39
N GLY A 368 41.06 24.93 -41.78
CA GLY A 368 41.50 24.52 -43.10
C GLY A 368 40.81 23.20 -43.40
N GLY A 369 39.51 23.10 -43.07
CA GLY A 369 38.66 22.37 -44.00
C GLY A 369 38.73 23.19 -45.27
N GLU A 370 39.46 22.69 -46.27
CA GLU A 370 39.41 23.25 -47.63
C GLU A 370 37.95 23.63 -47.93
N PRO A 371 37.68 24.81 -48.51
CA PRO A 371 36.33 25.16 -48.91
C PRO A 371 35.80 24.00 -49.74
N ILE A 372 34.87 23.24 -49.15
CA ILE A 372 34.31 22.06 -49.81
C ILE A 372 33.52 22.63 -50.99
N ASP A 373 34.08 22.54 -52.19
CA ASP A 373 33.44 23.05 -53.40
C ASP A 373 32.29 22.11 -53.78
N PRO A 374 31.01 22.54 -53.66
CA PRO A 374 29.86 21.75 -54.05
C PRO A 374 29.87 21.29 -55.51
N LYS A 375 30.72 21.88 -56.37
CA LYS A 375 30.85 21.48 -57.78
C LYS A 375 31.60 20.16 -57.96
N ALA A 376 32.51 19.81 -57.05
CA ALA A 376 33.41 18.66 -57.17
C ALA A 376 32.80 17.33 -56.67
N PHE A 377 31.54 17.34 -56.23
CA PHE A 377 30.87 16.16 -55.71
C PHE A 377 30.60 15.14 -56.80
N MET A 378 31.06 13.92 -56.57
CA MET A 378 30.88 12.83 -57.51
C MET A 378 29.53 12.16 -57.27
N VAL A 379 28.80 11.93 -58.34
CA VAL A 379 27.45 11.37 -58.30
C VAL A 379 27.40 10.12 -59.17
N THR A 380 26.97 9.01 -58.56
CA THR A 380 26.81 7.71 -59.25
C THR A 380 25.43 7.15 -58.96
N PHE A 381 24.58 7.07 -59.99
CA PHE A 381 23.27 6.41 -59.92
C PHE A 381 22.76 6.05 -61.32
N ALA A 382 21.85 5.08 -61.40
CA ALA A 382 21.08 4.78 -62.61
C ALA A 382 19.61 4.62 -62.23
N LEU A 383 18.76 5.47 -62.81
CA LEU A 383 17.31 5.49 -62.59
C LEU A 383 16.57 5.42 -63.94
N THR A 384 15.43 4.74 -63.93
CA THR A 384 14.55 4.54 -65.10
C THR A 384 13.12 4.92 -64.71
N ASP A 385 12.43 5.67 -65.56
CA ASP A 385 11.05 6.17 -65.34
C ASP A 385 10.82 6.79 -63.96
N VAL A 386 11.47 7.92 -63.69
CA VAL A 386 11.40 8.63 -62.42
C VAL A 386 11.00 10.09 -62.60
N ARG A 387 10.31 10.65 -61.59
CA ARG A 387 9.99 12.09 -61.57
C ARG A 387 11.25 12.88 -61.30
N LEU A 388 11.30 14.11 -61.81
CA LEU A 388 12.42 15.01 -61.54
C LEU A 388 12.62 15.26 -60.04
N ALA A 389 11.54 15.32 -59.25
CA ALA A 389 11.62 15.38 -57.78
C ALA A 389 12.46 14.24 -57.19
N ASP A 390 12.20 13.00 -57.61
CA ASP A 390 12.87 11.81 -57.08
C ASP A 390 14.36 11.76 -57.52
N VAL A 391 14.67 12.31 -58.70
CA VAL A 391 16.07 12.46 -59.16
C VAL A 391 16.84 13.47 -58.30
N LEU A 392 16.24 14.60 -57.95
CA LEU A 392 16.90 15.59 -57.08
C LEU A 392 17.13 15.06 -55.67
N ASP A 393 16.18 14.32 -55.12
CA ASP A 393 16.33 13.64 -53.83
C ASP A 393 17.46 12.60 -53.91
N THR A 394 17.51 11.80 -54.98
CA THR A 394 18.58 10.81 -55.19
C THR A 394 19.95 11.48 -55.30
N ILE A 395 20.06 12.61 -56.00
CA ILE A 395 21.31 13.41 -56.06
C ILE A 395 21.76 13.81 -54.66
N THR A 396 20.87 14.28 -53.78
CA THR A 396 21.25 14.62 -52.39
C THR A 396 21.66 13.42 -51.55
N MET A 397 21.19 12.22 -51.88
CA MET A 397 21.50 10.99 -51.16
C MET A 397 22.81 10.33 -51.60
N VAL A 398 23.18 10.47 -52.89
CA VAL A 398 24.32 9.77 -53.48
C VAL A 398 25.53 10.67 -53.77
N ALA A 399 25.38 11.99 -53.64
CA ALA A 399 26.49 12.93 -53.85
C ALA A 399 27.61 12.70 -52.81
N GLN A 400 28.75 12.23 -53.29
CA GLN A 400 29.91 11.93 -52.47
C GLN A 400 30.88 13.11 -52.46
N ASN A 401 31.31 13.51 -51.26
CA ASN A 401 32.36 14.50 -51.11
C ASN A 401 33.71 13.88 -51.51
N PRO A 402 34.45 14.42 -52.50
CA PRO A 402 35.74 13.88 -52.92
C PRO A 402 36.81 13.92 -51.80
N THR A 403 36.66 14.79 -50.80
CA THR A 403 37.64 15.00 -49.72
C THR A 403 37.32 14.18 -48.46
N THR A 404 36.04 13.94 -48.16
CA THR A 404 35.60 13.34 -46.88
C THR A 404 34.95 11.96 -47.06
N GLY A 405 34.48 11.60 -48.27
CA GLY A 405 33.83 10.31 -48.54
C GLY A 405 32.41 10.18 -47.98
N ASP A 406 31.86 11.22 -47.33
CA ASP A 406 30.53 11.20 -46.72
C ASP A 406 29.42 11.58 -47.73
N ASN A 407 28.43 10.70 -47.86
CA ASN A 407 27.32 10.80 -48.84
C ASN A 407 26.15 11.73 -48.44
N ARG A 408 26.29 12.56 -47.38
CA ARG A 408 25.14 13.26 -46.74
C ARG A 408 25.33 14.77 -46.54
N THR A 409 26.09 15.41 -47.42
CA THR A 409 26.57 16.78 -47.22
C THR A 409 25.95 17.81 -48.16
N ILE A 410 24.89 17.51 -48.92
CA ILE A 410 24.20 18.48 -49.80
C ILE A 410 22.69 18.50 -49.54
N LYS A 411 22.08 19.69 -49.53
CA LYS A 411 20.63 19.90 -49.55
C LYS A 411 20.23 20.83 -50.71
N TYR A 412 19.01 20.69 -51.23
CA TYR A 412 18.45 21.66 -52.17
C TYR A 412 17.35 22.50 -51.51
N THR A 413 17.13 23.70 -52.04
CA THR A 413 16.06 24.60 -51.63
C THR A 413 15.39 25.16 -52.87
N ILE A 414 14.06 25.09 -52.90
CA ILE A 414 13.27 25.60 -54.01
C ILE A 414 12.99 27.08 -53.73
N GLN A 415 13.59 27.97 -54.53
CA GLN A 415 13.27 29.39 -54.56
C GLN A 415 12.27 29.68 -55.67
N ASP A 416 11.78 30.92 -55.75
CA ASP A 416 10.77 31.30 -56.74
C ASP A 416 11.26 31.23 -58.20
N PHE A 417 12.57 31.23 -58.44
CA PHE A 417 13.16 31.28 -59.79
C PHE A 417 14.11 30.11 -60.11
N ALA A 418 14.56 29.34 -59.11
CA ALA A 418 15.57 28.30 -59.25
C ALA A 418 15.56 27.29 -58.11
N ILE A 419 16.20 26.14 -58.35
CA ILE A 419 16.53 25.14 -57.35
C ILE A 419 18.00 25.35 -56.95
N VAL A 420 18.23 25.69 -55.68
CA VAL A 420 19.54 26.03 -55.14
C VAL A 420 20.11 24.85 -54.35
N PHE A 421 21.23 24.30 -54.79
CA PHE A 421 22.00 23.29 -54.07
C PHE A 421 23.04 23.95 -53.17
N GLN A 422 23.16 23.46 -51.94
CA GLN A 422 24.09 23.98 -50.93
C GLN A 422 24.62 22.86 -50.04
N VAL A 423 25.83 23.05 -49.52
CA VAL A 423 26.44 22.11 -48.56
C VAL A 423 25.67 22.17 -47.24
N LYS A 424 25.37 21.02 -46.64
CA LYS A 424 24.69 20.89 -45.34
C LYS A 424 25.68 21.24 -44.22
N GLY A 425 25.65 22.49 -43.76
CA GLY A 425 26.34 22.93 -42.53
C GLY A 425 25.62 22.49 -41.25
N ALA A 426 26.28 22.65 -40.09
CA ALA A 426 25.68 22.39 -38.78
C ALA A 426 24.36 23.18 -38.64
N GLU A 427 23.25 22.49 -38.37
CA GLU A 427 21.92 23.09 -38.24
C GLU A 427 21.89 23.97 -36.98
N SER A 428 22.19 25.26 -37.13
CA SER A 428 21.69 26.28 -36.22
C SER A 428 20.19 26.47 -36.50
N PRO A 429 19.32 26.55 -35.46
CA PRO A 429 17.89 26.75 -35.64
C PRO A 429 17.67 28.07 -36.37
N GLN A 430 17.22 27.97 -37.61
CA GLN A 430 16.99 29.14 -38.46
C GLN A 430 15.73 29.84 -37.94
N MET A 431 15.86 31.09 -37.49
CA MET A 431 14.69 31.90 -37.20
C MET A 431 14.03 32.25 -38.53
N PHE A 432 12.86 31.66 -38.76
CA PHE A 432 12.03 32.03 -39.89
C PHE A 432 11.15 33.21 -39.47
N GLU A 433 11.36 34.36 -40.09
CA GLU A 433 10.32 35.39 -40.08
C GLU A 433 9.16 34.89 -40.94
N ARG A 434 7.97 34.85 -40.35
CA ARG A 434 6.74 34.53 -41.07
C ARG A 434 5.83 35.73 -40.95
N ASP A 435 5.50 36.32 -42.09
CA ASP A 435 4.51 37.37 -42.16
C ASP A 435 3.10 36.76 -42.15
N PHE A 436 2.33 37.10 -41.12
CA PHE A 436 0.94 36.70 -41.01
C PHE A 436 0.05 37.92 -41.25
N LYS A 437 -0.90 37.80 -42.19
CA LYS A 437 -2.00 38.76 -42.29
C LYS A 437 -2.96 38.48 -41.15
N VAL A 438 -3.05 39.40 -40.20
CA VAL A 438 -3.93 39.29 -39.03
C VAL A 438 -5.06 40.30 -39.14
N ASP A 439 -6.27 39.86 -38.82
CA ASP A 439 -7.40 40.77 -38.62
C ASP A 439 -7.22 41.49 -37.27
N PRO A 440 -7.17 42.85 -37.23
CA PRO A 440 -6.87 43.60 -36.02
C PRO A 440 -7.81 43.29 -34.85
N ASN A 441 -9.10 43.07 -35.11
CA ASN A 441 -10.08 42.86 -34.04
C ASN A 441 -9.94 41.46 -33.41
N THR A 442 -9.58 40.47 -34.23
CA THR A 442 -9.35 39.10 -33.77
C THR A 442 -8.02 38.99 -33.01
N PHE A 443 -7.02 39.77 -33.44
CA PHE A 443 -5.73 39.84 -32.76
C PHE A 443 -5.82 40.49 -31.38
N TYR A 444 -6.54 41.60 -31.25
CA TYR A 444 -6.74 42.29 -29.98
C TYR A 444 -7.47 41.42 -28.95
N SER A 445 -8.57 40.77 -29.35
CA SER A 445 -9.31 39.86 -28.47
C SER A 445 -8.49 38.62 -28.07
N GLY A 446 -7.65 38.11 -28.99
CA GLY A 446 -6.66 37.08 -28.68
C GLY A 446 -5.64 37.55 -27.65
N LEU A 447 -5.04 38.74 -27.83
CA LEU A 447 -4.03 39.30 -26.91
C LEU A 447 -4.57 39.60 -25.51
N GLU A 448 -5.79 40.11 -25.39
CA GLU A 448 -6.43 40.32 -24.09
C GLU A 448 -6.75 38.99 -23.37
N SER A 449 -6.95 37.90 -24.12
CA SER A 449 -7.22 36.59 -23.51
C SER A 449 -5.98 35.93 -22.88
N VAL A 450 -4.78 36.24 -23.39
CA VAL A 450 -3.50 35.67 -22.91
C VAL A 450 -2.71 36.62 -22.01
N SER A 451 -3.02 37.91 -22.01
CA SER A 451 -2.37 38.91 -21.14
C SER A 451 -3.34 39.48 -20.13
N ALA A 452 -3.00 39.44 -18.84
CA ALA A 452 -3.80 40.04 -17.75
C ALA A 452 -3.78 41.59 -17.76
N THR A 453 -3.29 42.21 -18.83
CA THR A 453 -3.11 43.65 -18.94
C THR A 453 -4.09 44.17 -19.98
N THR A 454 -5.12 44.90 -19.54
CA THR A 454 -6.05 45.57 -20.45
C THR A 454 -5.31 46.68 -21.20
N PHE A 455 -5.12 46.50 -22.51
CA PHE A 455 -4.46 47.50 -23.35
C PHE A 455 -5.50 48.49 -23.85
N GLY A 456 -5.55 49.68 -23.23
CA GLY A 456 -6.43 50.76 -23.68
C GLY A 456 -6.97 51.69 -22.58
N SER A 457 -6.73 51.41 -21.30
CA SER A 457 -7.09 52.35 -20.24
C SER A 457 -5.96 53.35 -19.99
N SER A 458 -6.05 54.51 -20.64
CA SER A 458 -5.36 55.70 -20.14
C SER A 458 -5.97 56.05 -18.78
N SER A 459 -5.21 55.79 -17.72
CA SER A 459 -5.55 56.13 -16.35
C SER A 459 -5.58 57.65 -16.17
N SER A 460 -6.77 58.25 -16.23
CA SER A 460 -7.00 59.59 -15.70
C SER A 460 -6.94 59.53 -14.18
N SER A 461 -5.82 59.97 -13.62
CA SER A 461 -5.60 60.11 -12.19
C SER A 461 -6.51 61.19 -11.60
N GLY A 462 -7.69 60.80 -11.14
CA GLY A 462 -8.56 61.59 -10.27
C GLY A 462 -8.34 61.17 -8.81
N GLY A 463 -7.57 61.96 -8.07
CA GLY A 463 -7.28 61.73 -6.66
C GLY A 463 -8.46 62.03 -5.73
N GLY A 464 -8.56 61.19 -4.69
CA GLY A 464 -9.42 61.34 -3.51
C GLY A 464 -9.51 59.97 -2.84
N GLY A 465 -9.01 59.71 -1.63
CA GLY A 465 -8.82 60.57 -0.48
C GLY A 465 -9.60 59.95 0.68
N SER A 466 -8.92 59.10 1.47
CA SER A 466 -9.15 58.81 2.89
C SER A 466 -10.58 58.55 3.39
N SER A 467 -10.84 57.35 3.93
CA SER A 467 -11.09 57.17 5.38
C SER A 467 -11.40 55.71 5.72
N GLY A 468 -10.70 55.20 6.75
CA GLY A 468 -11.04 53.95 7.41
C GLY A 468 -12.21 54.12 8.38
N GLY A 469 -12.80 52.98 8.76
CA GLY A 469 -13.81 52.93 9.80
C GLY A 469 -14.22 51.48 10.07
N GLY A 470 -13.62 50.89 11.09
CA GLY A 470 -14.13 49.66 11.72
C GLY A 470 -15.29 49.94 12.68
N GLY A 471 -16.12 48.92 12.89
CA GLY A 471 -17.22 48.84 13.85
C GLY A 471 -18.13 47.68 13.44
N SER A 472 -18.13 46.53 14.11
CA SER A 472 -18.72 46.22 15.43
C SER A 472 -20.22 46.52 15.53
N SER A 473 -21.03 45.47 15.31
CA SER A 473 -22.36 45.19 15.90
C SER A 473 -22.89 43.93 15.18
N GLY A 474 -23.33 42.84 15.80
CA GLY A 474 -24.08 42.73 17.04
C GLY A 474 -25.58 42.60 16.73
N GLY A 475 -26.14 41.38 16.84
CA GLY A 475 -27.56 41.17 17.15
C GLY A 475 -28.49 40.68 16.02
N GLY A 476 -29.32 39.68 16.37
CA GLY A 476 -30.53 39.23 15.66
C GLY A 476 -30.34 37.86 14.98
N GLY A 477 -30.93 36.73 15.40
CA GLY A 477 -32.10 36.55 16.24
C GLY A 477 -33.39 36.83 15.48
N SER A 478 -33.88 35.91 14.63
CA SER A 478 -35.29 35.48 14.58
C SER A 478 -35.54 34.37 13.54
N SER A 479 -36.21 33.33 14.03
CA SER A 479 -37.25 32.49 13.42
C SER A 479 -37.75 32.74 11.99
N GLY A 480 -38.08 31.64 11.32
CA GLY A 480 -39.35 31.50 10.58
C GLY A 480 -39.19 31.14 9.10
N GLY A 481 -39.54 29.89 8.75
CA GLY A 481 -39.61 29.38 7.39
C GLY A 481 -39.44 27.88 7.35
#